data_AF-A0A4R3L6G3-F1
#
_entry.id   AF-A0A4R3L6G3-F1
#
_cell.length_a   1.000
_cell.length_b   1.000
_cell.length_c   1.000
_cell.angle_alpha   90.00
_cell.angle_beta   90.00
_cell.angle_gamma   90.00
#
_symmetry.space_group_name_H-M   'P 1'
#
loop_
_entity.id
_entity.type
_entity.pdbx_description
1 polymer ?
#
loop_
_entity_poly.entity_id
_entity_poly.type
_entity_poly.pdbx_seq_one_letter_code
_entity_poly.pdbx_strand_id
1 'polypeptide(L)'
;MLGDIITWLNQLPFWGVYVMVLVLTAMIYKIAFARELPVLKSALVYLSLAIGCFLLAFMQILRFPIIQILFITAIIIGLTRVRLSYNRSKQAKQE
;
A
#
# COMPACT_ATOMS: atom_id res chain seq x y z
N MET A 1 -1.12 -20.60 -9.52
CA MET A 1 -2.13 -19.56 -9.19
C MET A 1 -1.52 -18.18 -8.95
N LEU A 2 -0.66 -17.98 -7.94
CA LEU A 2 -0.03 -16.64 -7.75
C LEU A 2 1.03 -16.30 -8.79
N GLY A 3 1.85 -17.29 -9.22
CA GLY A 3 2.87 -17.08 -10.26
C GLY A 3 2.29 -16.73 -11.64
N ASP A 4 1.10 -17.23 -11.95
CA ASP A 4 0.40 -16.93 -13.20
C ASP A 4 -0.08 -15.48 -13.22
N ILE A 5 -0.60 -14.95 -12.11
CA ILE A 5 -0.99 -13.53 -12.05
C ILE A 5 0.22 -12.60 -12.27
N ILE A 6 1.40 -13.03 -11.79
CA ILE A 6 2.64 -12.26 -11.85
C ILE A 6 3.23 -12.22 -13.28
N THR A 7 3.16 -13.31 -14.03
CA THR A 7 3.63 -13.35 -15.43
C THR A 7 2.76 -12.51 -16.36
N TRP A 8 1.44 -12.49 -16.13
CA TRP A 8 0.51 -11.65 -16.88
C TRP A 8 0.66 -10.15 -16.55
N LEU A 9 1.11 -9.81 -15.33
CA LEU A 9 1.41 -8.42 -14.95
C LEU A 9 2.68 -7.88 -15.63
N ASN A 10 3.65 -8.75 -15.91
CA ASN A 10 4.90 -8.40 -16.59
C ASN A 10 4.71 -8.17 -18.10
N GLN A 11 3.54 -8.54 -18.65
CA GLN A 11 3.13 -8.24 -20.02
C GLN A 11 2.53 -6.84 -20.18
N LEU A 12 2.21 -6.13 -19.09
CA LEU A 12 1.68 -4.77 -19.17
C LEU A 12 2.79 -3.76 -19.49
N PRO A 13 2.51 -2.73 -20.31
CA PRO A 13 3.47 -1.68 -20.60
C PRO A 13 3.94 -1.00 -19.32
N PHE A 14 5.25 -0.76 -19.20
CA PHE A 14 5.92 -0.20 -18.00
C PHE A 14 5.21 1.03 -17.40
N TRP A 15 4.56 1.84 -18.25
CA TRP A 15 3.82 3.03 -17.83
C TRP A 15 2.58 2.72 -16.99
N GLY A 16 1.81 1.67 -17.36
CA GLY A 16 0.63 1.26 -16.59
C GLY A 16 0.98 0.69 -15.23
N VAL A 17 2.09 -0.04 -15.16
CA VAL A 17 2.62 -0.61 -13.91
C VAL A 17 3.12 0.49 -12.97
N TYR A 18 3.73 1.55 -13.50
CA TYR A 18 4.18 2.71 -12.73
C TYR A 18 3.03 3.46 -12.05
N VAL A 19 1.95 3.74 -12.80
CA VAL A 19 0.75 4.40 -12.26
C VAL A 19 0.10 3.56 -11.15
N MET A 20 0.02 2.24 -11.35
CA MET A 20 -0.50 1.30 -10.35
C MET A 20 0.26 1.36 -9.03
N VAL A 21 1.61 1.33 -9.08
CA VAL A 21 2.46 1.46 -7.89
C VAL A 21 2.29 2.78 -7.18
N LEU A 22 2.18 3.87 -7.94
CA LEU A 22 2.01 5.21 -7.37
C LEU A 22 0.69 5.28 -6.59
N VAL A 23 -0.40 4.79 -7.20
CA VAL A 23 -1.72 4.74 -6.57
C VAL A 23 -1.74 3.78 -5.38
N LEU A 24 -1.16 2.58 -5.49
CA LEU A 24 -1.09 1.62 -4.40
C LEU A 24 -0.30 2.15 -3.21
N THR A 25 0.85 2.77 -3.46
CA THR A 25 1.70 3.32 -2.39
C THR A 25 0.98 4.45 -1.67
N ALA A 26 0.31 5.34 -2.43
CA ALA A 26 -0.52 6.39 -1.84
C ALA A 26 -1.70 5.83 -1.02
N MET A 27 -2.33 4.75 -1.51
CA MET A 27 -3.44 4.08 -0.83
C MET A 27 -2.99 3.38 0.46
N ILE A 28 -1.88 2.61 0.39
CA ILE A 28 -1.24 1.99 1.56
C ILE A 28 -0.89 3.05 2.58
N TYR A 29 -0.32 4.19 2.17
CA TYR A 29 0.01 5.25 3.11
C TYR A 29 -1.22 5.78 3.83
N LYS A 30 -2.30 6.10 3.11
CA LYS A 30 -3.56 6.51 3.76
C LYS A 30 -4.12 5.46 4.73
N ILE A 31 -3.90 4.17 4.48
CA ILE A 31 -4.44 3.09 5.30
C ILE A 31 -3.52 2.73 6.47
N ALA A 32 -2.21 2.67 6.26
CA ALA A 32 -1.19 2.46 7.29
C ALA A 32 -1.19 3.62 8.29
N PHE A 33 -1.46 4.84 7.80
CA PHE A 33 -1.66 6.04 8.60
C PHE A 33 -3.13 6.30 8.94
N ALA A 34 -3.96 5.25 9.09
CA ALA A 34 -5.36 5.33 9.57
C ALA A 34 -5.46 5.74 11.05
N ARG A 35 -4.59 6.64 11.50
CA ARG A 35 -4.63 7.29 12.79
C ARG A 35 -4.80 8.77 12.51
N GLU A 36 -5.88 9.33 13.03
CA GLU A 36 -6.14 10.77 13.08
C GLU A 36 -4.95 11.47 13.74
N LEU A 37 -4.12 12.12 12.92
CA LEU A 37 -2.95 12.83 13.42
C LEU A 37 -3.18 14.35 13.38
N PRO A 38 -2.96 15.04 14.51
CA PRO A 38 -2.98 16.50 14.56
C PRO A 38 -1.95 17.05 13.57
N VAL A 39 -2.37 18.06 12.81
CA VAL A 39 -1.67 18.66 11.66
C VAL A 39 -0.17 18.90 11.85
N LEU A 40 0.31 19.11 13.08
CA LEU A 40 1.72 19.33 13.40
C LEU A 40 2.60 18.08 13.24
N LYS A 41 2.08 16.87 13.47
CA LYS A 41 2.84 15.61 13.29
C LYS A 41 2.75 15.06 11.87
N SER A 42 1.73 15.46 11.12
CA SER A 42 1.55 15.08 9.71
C SER A 42 2.71 15.56 8.83
N ALA A 43 3.36 16.67 9.17
CA ALA A 43 4.50 17.20 8.42
C ALA A 43 5.72 16.24 8.42
N LEU A 44 6.10 15.70 9.58
CA LEU A 44 7.22 14.74 9.70
C LEU A 44 6.91 13.44 8.95
N VAL A 45 5.66 13.02 9.00
CA VAL A 45 5.13 11.82 8.35
C VAL A 45 5.12 11.98 6.83
N TYR A 46 4.73 13.16 6.32
CA TYR A 46 4.78 13.49 4.90
C TYR A 46 6.23 13.60 4.40
N LEU A 47 7.14 14.12 5.23
CA LEU A 47 8.57 14.14 4.91
C LEU A 47 9.16 12.72 4.82
N SER A 48 8.78 11.84 5.75
CA SER A 48 9.17 10.43 5.70
C SER A 48 8.55 9.70 4.49
N LEU A 49 7.33 10.08 4.05
CA LEU A 49 6.73 9.58 2.82
C LEU A 49 7.50 10.05 1.58
N ALA A 50 7.87 11.34 1.52
CA ALA A 50 8.67 11.86 0.42
C ALA A 50 10.00 11.10 0.30
N ILE A 51 10.64 10.81 1.44
CA ILE A 51 11.87 10.00 1.50
C ILE A 51 11.60 8.54 1.10
N GLY A 52 10.53 7.93 1.58
CA GLY A 52 10.16 6.54 1.22
C GLY A 52 9.82 6.39 -0.26
N CYS A 53 9.16 7.38 -0.85
CA CYS A 53 8.87 7.42 -2.29
C CYS A 53 10.15 7.59 -3.10
N PHE A 54 11.11 8.36 -2.60
CA PHE A 54 12.44 8.48 -3.20
C PHE A 54 13.22 7.15 -3.15
N LEU A 55 13.14 6.42 -2.04
CA LEU A 55 13.72 5.08 -1.90
C LEU A 55 13.06 4.06 -2.85
N LEU A 56 11.73 4.10 -3.00
CA LEU A 56 11.00 3.24 -3.93
C LEU A 56 11.34 3.55 -5.39
N ALA A 57 11.44 4.83 -5.75
CA ALA A 57 11.90 5.25 -7.07
C ALA A 57 13.34 4.77 -7.35
N PHE A 58 14.20 4.77 -6.32
CA PHE A 58 15.56 4.24 -6.40
C PHE A 58 15.59 2.71 -6.55
N MET A 59 14.70 1.96 -5.87
CA MET A 59 14.60 0.51 -6.09
C MET A 59 13.99 0.15 -7.46
N GLN A 60 13.11 1.01 -8.00
CA GLN A 60 12.54 0.85 -9.34
C GLN A 60 13.63 0.97 -10.43
N ILE A 61 14.57 1.93 -10.29
CA ILE A 61 15.68 2.08 -11.25
C ILE A 61 16.63 0.89 -11.21
N LEU A 62 16.75 0.21 -10.06
CA LEU A 62 17.52 -1.03 -9.89
C LEU A 62 16.81 -2.27 -10.44
N ARG A 63 15.67 -2.11 -11.13
CA ARG A 63 14.91 -3.21 -11.79
C ARG A 63 14.45 -4.29 -10.80
N PHE A 64 14.27 -3.91 -9.53
CA PHE A 64 13.74 -4.79 -8.50
C PHE A 64 12.22 -4.94 -8.63
N PRO A 65 11.64 -6.12 -8.30
CA PRO A 65 10.20 -6.38 -8.35
C PRO A 65 9.42 -5.71 -7.21
N ILE A 66 9.64 -4.41 -6.97
CA ILE A 66 8.96 -3.58 -5.95
C ILE A 66 7.44 -3.68 -6.05
N ILE A 67 6.93 -3.70 -7.28
CA ILE A 67 5.49 -3.78 -7.59
C ILE A 67 4.84 -5.00 -6.96
N GLN A 68 5.52 -6.16 -7.03
CA GLN A 68 4.97 -7.42 -6.55
C GLN A 68 4.80 -7.38 -5.03
N ILE A 69 5.81 -6.85 -4.35
CA ILE A 69 5.85 -6.77 -2.89
C ILE A 69 4.82 -5.76 -2.39
N LEU A 70 4.73 -4.59 -3.03
CA LEU A 70 3.71 -3.57 -2.75
C LEU A 70 2.29 -4.10 -2.93
N PHE A 71 2.05 -4.86 -3.99
CA PHE A 71 0.73 -5.43 -4.27
C PHE A 71 0.31 -6.42 -3.18
N ILE A 72 1.21 -7.31 -2.76
CA ILE A 72 0.97 -8.26 -1.66
C ILE A 72 0.72 -7.50 -0.35
N THR A 73 1.54 -6.50 -0.03
CA THR A 73 1.37 -5.67 1.17
C THR A 73 0.03 -4.91 1.16
N ALA A 74 -0.36 -4.32 0.03
CA ALA A 74 -1.64 -3.64 -0.12
C ALA A 74 -2.82 -4.58 0.17
N ILE A 75 -2.78 -5.80 -0.35
CA ILE A 75 -3.80 -6.82 -0.09
C ILE A 75 -3.84 -7.17 1.40
N ILE A 76 -2.69 -7.44 2.03
CA ILE A 76 -2.61 -7.77 3.46
C ILE A 76 -3.20 -6.63 4.30
N ILE A 77 -2.81 -5.38 4.04
CA ILE A 77 -3.29 -4.21 4.76
C ILE A 77 -4.79 -3.96 4.53
N GLY A 78 -5.28 -4.17 3.30
CA GLY A 78 -6.69 -4.11 2.99
C GLY A 78 -7.49 -5.13 3.81
N LEU A 79 -7.03 -6.38 3.84
CA LEU A 79 -7.63 -7.45 4.63
C LEU A 79 -7.59 -7.17 6.13
N THR A 80 -6.48 -6.65 6.66
CA THR A 80 -6.36 -6.35 8.10
C THR A 80 -7.31 -5.25 8.52
N ARG A 81 -7.52 -4.23 7.68
CA ARG A 81 -8.46 -3.15 7.96
C ARG A 81 -9.91 -3.63 7.98
N VAL A 82 -10.28 -4.47 7.01
CA VAL A 82 -11.62 -5.11 6.97
C VAL A 82 -11.85 -5.95 8.24
N ARG A 83 -10.83 -6.71 8.68
CA ARG A 83 -10.90 -7.49 9.92
C ARG A 83 -11.13 -6.62 11.16
N LEU A 84 -10.41 -5.50 11.28
CA LEU A 84 -10.52 -4.61 12.44
C LEU A 84 -11.90 -3.95 12.52
N SER A 85 -12.45 -3.53 11.38
CA SER A 85 -13.78 -2.91 11.35
C SER A 85 -14.90 -3.93 11.65
N TYR A 86 -14.71 -5.18 11.23
CA TYR A 86 -15.66 -6.27 11.50
C TYR A 86 -15.68 -6.70 12.98
N ASN A 87 -14.55 -6.62 13.68
CA ASN A 87 -14.47 -7.00 15.10
C ASN A 87 -15.21 -6.03 16.03
N ARG A 88 -15.31 -4.73 15.66
CA ARG A 88 -16.11 -3.73 16.39
C ARG A 88 -17.62 -4.00 16.27
N SER A 89 -18.09 -4.47 15.12
CA SER A 89 -19.52 -4.75 14.90
C SER A 89 -20.03 -6.04 15.56
N LYS A 90 -19.14 -6.95 15.97
CA LYS A 90 -19.55 -8.19 16.64
C LYS A 90 -19.81 -8.03 18.14
N GLN A 91 -19.23 -7.02 18.79
CA GLN A 91 -19.48 -6.76 20.21
C GLN A 91 -20.83 -6.06 20.48
N ALA A 92 -21.39 -5.33 19.51
CA ALA A 92 -22.67 -4.63 19.67
C ALA A 92 -23.92 -5.49 19.38
N LYS A 93 -23.76 -6.81 19.17
CA LYS A 93 -24.87 -7.75 18.91
C LYS A 93 -24.96 -8.89 19.92
N GLN A 94 -24.21 -8.82 21.03
CA GLN A 94 -24.28 -9.79 22.12
C GLN A 94 -24.82 -9.21 23.44
N GLU A 95 -25.37 -7.99 23.43
CA GLU A 95 -26.17 -7.45 24.54
C GLU A 95 -27.67 -7.44 24.18
#